data_AF-A0AAE0LFD1-F1
#
_entry.id   AF-A0AAE0LFD1-F1
#
_cell.length_a   1.000
_cell.length_b   1.000
_cell.length_c   1.000
_cell.angle_alpha   90.00
_cell.angle_beta   90.00
_cell.angle_gamma   90.00
#
_symmetry.space_group_name_H-M   'P 1'
#
loop_
_entity.id
_entity.type
_entity.pdbx_description
1 polymer ?
#
loop_
_entity_poly.entity_id
_entity_poly.type
_entity_poly.pdbx_seq_one_letter_code
_entity_poly.pdbx_strand_id
1 'polypeptide(L)'
;VYLYRSGFARFSNSRFSTHKDDICNNYIHLTNVAVQKMGANYDAATGMKWALRDLKLFLLSRHPADLVHQAFLAIESLILRSLLAVANTIINDKHSFELYGYDIMIDDRLKPWLIEVNSSPSLTSDTPADHELKCTMLHDTLDLIDMEQRVAAGIPRSHVGGFDLIWDGGPVVHEDRYDLCPSFLGTHNPQLQSEYQTSAEGQA
;
A
#
# COMPACT_ATOMS: atom_id res chain seq x y z
N VAL A 1 -5.82 10.35 -10.68
CA VAL A 1 -5.74 9.34 -9.59
C VAL A 1 -4.28 9.15 -9.25
N TYR A 2 -3.93 9.30 -7.97
CA TYR A 2 -2.59 9.06 -7.47
C TYR A 2 -2.56 7.79 -6.63
N LEU A 3 -1.50 7.00 -6.74
CA LEU A 3 -1.28 5.79 -5.94
C LEU A 3 -0.04 5.99 -5.08
N TYR A 4 -0.16 5.71 -3.78
CA TYR A 4 0.99 5.77 -2.88
C TYR A 4 1.85 4.51 -3.05
N ARG A 5 3.16 4.67 -3.26
CA ARG A 5 4.10 3.56 -3.49
C ARG A 5 4.20 2.60 -2.32
N SER A 6 4.07 3.13 -1.12
CA SER A 6 4.24 2.39 0.13
C SER A 6 2.90 1.95 0.70
N GLY A 7 2.97 0.89 1.51
CA GLY A 7 1.84 0.34 2.25
C GLY A 7 2.36 -0.72 3.20
N PHE A 8 1.46 -1.55 3.73
CA PHE A 8 1.85 -2.67 4.57
C PHE A 8 0.96 -3.89 4.32
N ALA A 9 1.54 -5.08 4.52
CA ALA A 9 0.83 -6.35 4.55
C ALA A 9 0.51 -6.71 6.00
N ARG A 10 -0.71 -7.18 6.29
CA ARG A 10 -1.13 -7.65 7.61
C ARG A 10 -1.16 -9.17 7.63
N PHE A 11 -0.57 -9.78 8.65
CA PHE A 11 -0.52 -11.24 8.78
C PHE A 11 -1.38 -11.74 9.94
N SER A 12 -1.93 -12.95 9.75
CA SER A 12 -2.42 -13.75 10.89
C SER A 12 -1.23 -14.38 11.59
N ASN A 13 -1.37 -14.53 12.90
CA ASN A 13 -0.38 -15.16 13.77
C ASN A 13 -0.54 -16.68 13.92
N SER A 14 -1.60 -17.24 13.36
CA SER A 14 -1.85 -18.67 13.39
C SER A 14 -1.57 -19.27 12.02
N ARG A 15 -1.14 -20.53 12.00
CA ARG A 15 -1.01 -21.25 10.73
C ARG A 15 -2.39 -21.36 10.09
N PHE A 16 -2.46 -21.04 8.81
CA PHE A 16 -3.69 -21.18 8.04
C PHE A 16 -4.12 -22.65 8.00
N SER A 17 -5.41 -22.89 8.25
CA SER A 17 -6.04 -24.21 8.25
C SER A 17 -7.37 -24.12 7.53
N THR A 18 -7.77 -25.19 6.85
CA THR A 18 -9.11 -25.33 6.26
C THR A 18 -9.90 -26.47 6.91
N HIS A 19 -9.40 -27.00 8.03
CA HIS A 19 -10.11 -28.01 8.80
C HIS A 19 -11.42 -27.43 9.36
N LYS A 20 -12.47 -28.25 9.36
CA LYS A 20 -13.80 -27.81 9.81
C LYS A 20 -13.81 -27.29 11.25
N ASP A 21 -12.95 -27.86 12.08
CA ASP A 21 -12.83 -27.47 13.49
C ASP A 21 -12.20 -26.07 13.65
N ASP A 22 -11.41 -25.64 12.67
CA ASP A 22 -10.67 -24.37 12.69
C ASP A 22 -11.43 -23.22 12.01
N ILE A 23 -12.48 -23.51 11.23
CA ILE A 23 -13.12 -22.51 10.35
C ILE A 23 -13.76 -21.34 11.10
N CYS A 24 -14.16 -21.56 12.36
CA CYS A 24 -14.71 -20.53 13.24
C CYS A 24 -13.63 -19.79 14.05
N ASN A 25 -12.36 -20.16 13.90
CA ASN A 25 -11.27 -19.53 14.62
C ASN A 25 -10.84 -18.23 13.91
N ASN A 26 -11.36 -17.12 14.42
CA ASN A 26 -11.07 -15.78 13.89
C ASN A 26 -9.58 -15.44 13.91
N TYR A 27 -8.77 -16.02 14.81
CA TYR A 27 -7.33 -15.77 14.84
C TYR A 27 -6.60 -16.36 13.62
N ILE A 28 -7.14 -17.44 13.03
CA ILE A 28 -6.60 -18.07 11.80
C ILE A 28 -7.03 -17.28 10.56
N HIS A 29 -8.29 -16.85 10.53
CA HIS A 29 -8.93 -16.39 9.30
C HIS A 29 -9.02 -14.87 9.13
N LEU A 30 -8.85 -14.09 10.20
CA LEU A 30 -8.88 -12.63 10.15
C LEU A 30 -7.50 -12.03 10.37
N THR A 31 -7.09 -11.11 9.51
CA THR A 31 -5.80 -10.39 9.61
C THR A 31 -5.95 -9.01 10.26
N ASN A 32 -7.15 -8.65 10.69
CA ASN A 32 -7.44 -7.37 11.35
C ASN A 32 -6.62 -7.26 12.64
N VAL A 33 -5.89 -6.15 12.78
CA VAL A 33 -5.03 -5.89 13.96
C VAL A 33 -5.83 -5.96 15.26
N ALA A 34 -7.06 -5.44 15.29
CA ALA A 34 -7.92 -5.48 16.48
C ALA A 34 -8.18 -6.92 16.99
N VAL A 35 -8.29 -7.88 16.07
CA VAL A 35 -8.45 -9.31 16.41
C VAL A 35 -7.09 -9.90 16.81
N GLN A 36 -6.05 -9.63 16.03
CA GLN A 36 -4.73 -10.23 16.23
C GLN A 36 -4.07 -9.79 17.55
N LYS A 37 -4.33 -8.57 18.04
CA LYS A 37 -3.84 -8.07 19.35
C LYS A 37 -4.32 -8.88 20.54
N MET A 38 -5.45 -9.59 20.40
CA MET A 38 -5.99 -10.44 21.47
C MET A 38 -5.36 -11.85 21.46
N GLY A 39 -4.57 -12.19 20.44
CA GLY A 39 -3.94 -13.49 20.29
C GLY A 39 -2.69 -13.64 21.17
N ALA A 40 -2.45 -14.85 21.68
CA ALA A 40 -1.36 -15.14 22.62
C ALA A 40 0.05 -14.90 22.04
N ASN A 41 0.21 -15.04 20.73
CA ASN A 41 1.51 -14.94 20.07
C ASN A 41 1.79 -13.53 19.50
N TYR A 42 0.95 -12.53 19.77
CA TYR A 42 1.02 -11.23 19.07
C TYR A 42 2.38 -10.56 19.30
N ASP A 43 3.08 -10.28 18.20
CA ASP A 43 4.34 -9.53 18.25
C ASP A 43 4.06 -8.03 18.18
N ALA A 44 4.17 -7.37 19.32
CA ALA A 44 3.98 -5.93 19.43
C ALA A 44 5.10 -5.12 18.76
N ALA A 45 6.30 -5.69 18.58
CA ALA A 45 7.42 -4.97 17.97
C ALA A 45 7.19 -4.76 16.46
N THR A 46 6.74 -5.80 15.77
CA THR A 46 6.45 -5.76 14.32
C THR A 46 4.99 -5.44 14.01
N GLY A 47 4.09 -5.52 14.99
CA GLY A 47 2.65 -5.29 14.81
C GLY A 47 1.99 -6.32 13.89
N MET A 48 2.66 -7.45 13.62
CA MET A 48 2.27 -8.45 12.61
C MET A 48 2.12 -7.87 11.20
N LYS A 49 2.98 -6.90 10.87
CA LYS A 49 2.99 -6.23 9.57
C LYS A 49 4.35 -6.33 8.90
N TRP A 50 4.34 -6.38 7.58
CA TRP A 50 5.52 -6.08 6.78
C TRP A 50 5.28 -4.84 5.96
N ALA A 51 6.31 -4.03 5.75
CA ALA A 51 6.25 -3.00 4.73
C ALA A 51 5.96 -3.67 3.38
N LEU A 52 5.18 -3.00 2.53
CA LEU A 52 4.82 -3.55 1.22
C LEU A 52 6.04 -3.85 0.35
N ARG A 53 7.12 -3.08 0.55
CA ARG A 53 8.42 -3.35 -0.07
C ARG A 53 9.02 -4.67 0.37
N ASP A 54 8.99 -4.97 1.67
CA ASP A 54 9.53 -6.23 2.20
C ASP A 54 8.72 -7.43 1.72
N LEU A 55 7.39 -7.28 1.63
CA LEU A 55 6.54 -8.29 0.98
C LEU A 55 6.94 -8.50 -0.48
N LYS A 56 7.14 -7.41 -1.25
CA LYS A 56 7.56 -7.50 -2.65
C LYS A 56 8.90 -8.21 -2.80
N LEU A 57 9.89 -7.85 -1.98
CA LEU A 57 11.22 -8.48 -1.97
C LEU A 57 11.14 -9.96 -1.57
N PHE A 58 10.33 -10.29 -0.56
CA PHE A 58 10.09 -11.67 -0.17
C PHE A 58 9.48 -12.49 -1.32
N LEU A 59 8.47 -11.95 -2.02
CA LEU A 59 7.87 -12.62 -3.17
C LEU A 59 8.87 -12.79 -4.32
N LEU A 60 9.69 -11.78 -4.61
CA LEU A 60 10.76 -11.85 -5.61
C LEU A 60 11.81 -12.93 -5.27
N SER A 61 12.04 -13.19 -3.99
CA SER A 61 12.96 -14.26 -3.56
C SER A 61 12.38 -15.68 -3.72
N ARG A 62 11.05 -15.81 -3.90
CA ARG A 62 10.32 -17.08 -3.91
C ARG A 62 9.71 -17.43 -5.27
N HIS A 63 9.48 -16.43 -6.12
CA HIS A 63 8.75 -16.57 -7.38
C HIS A 63 9.50 -15.88 -8.53
N PRO A 64 9.24 -16.23 -9.79
CA PRO A 64 9.78 -15.53 -10.94
C PRO A 64 9.44 -14.04 -10.90
N ALA A 65 10.43 -13.18 -11.21
CA ALA A 65 10.28 -11.74 -11.12
C ALA A 65 9.07 -11.22 -11.93
N ASP A 66 8.90 -11.71 -13.16
CA ASP A 66 7.78 -11.33 -14.03
C ASP A 66 6.41 -11.61 -13.41
N LEU A 67 6.26 -12.73 -12.70
CA LEU A 67 5.01 -13.08 -12.03
C LEU A 67 4.71 -12.10 -10.88
N VAL A 68 5.71 -11.76 -10.08
CA VAL A 68 5.55 -10.78 -8.99
C VAL A 68 5.26 -9.39 -9.55
N HIS A 69 5.97 -8.98 -10.60
CA HIS A 69 5.72 -7.71 -11.27
C HIS A 69 4.30 -7.61 -11.85
N GLN A 70 3.81 -8.69 -12.48
CA GLN A 70 2.43 -8.79 -12.95
C GLN A 70 1.43 -8.73 -11.80
N ALA A 71 1.71 -9.36 -10.66
CA ALA A 71 0.84 -9.31 -9.49
C ALA A 71 0.68 -7.88 -8.95
N PHE A 72 1.77 -7.13 -8.80
CA PHE A 72 1.73 -5.73 -8.34
C PHE A 72 1.07 -4.79 -9.37
N LEU A 73 1.28 -5.02 -10.67
CA LEU A 73 0.56 -4.31 -11.72
C LEU A 73 -0.95 -4.63 -11.70
N ALA A 74 -1.31 -5.89 -11.39
CA ALA A 74 -2.70 -6.29 -11.25
C ALA A 74 -3.36 -5.63 -10.03
N ILE A 75 -2.62 -5.38 -8.94
CA ILE A 75 -3.09 -4.59 -7.80
C ILE A 75 -3.39 -3.14 -8.22
N GLU A 76 -2.45 -2.47 -8.88
CA GLU A 76 -2.63 -1.11 -9.40
C GLU A 76 -3.84 -1.04 -10.35
N SER A 77 -3.96 -2.00 -11.26
CA SER A 77 -5.08 -2.13 -12.19
C SER A 77 -6.41 -2.34 -11.47
N LEU A 78 -6.43 -3.13 -10.41
CA LEU A 78 -7.61 -3.42 -9.61
C LEU A 78 -8.11 -2.16 -8.89
N ILE A 79 -7.21 -1.41 -8.26
CA ILE A 79 -7.50 -0.11 -7.60
C ILE A 79 -8.06 0.88 -8.62
N LEU A 80 -7.40 1.00 -9.77
CA LEU A 80 -7.83 1.94 -10.80
C LEU A 80 -9.21 1.57 -11.36
N ARG A 81 -9.44 0.28 -11.67
CA ARG A 81 -10.72 -0.20 -12.21
C ARG A 81 -11.87 -0.01 -11.22
N SER A 82 -11.66 -0.23 -9.92
CA SER A 82 -12.70 0.00 -8.92
C SER A 82 -13.10 1.48 -8.84
N LEU A 83 -12.13 2.41 -8.88
CA LEU A 83 -12.41 3.85 -8.91
C LEU A 83 -13.13 4.26 -10.19
N LEU A 84 -12.66 3.80 -11.36
CA LEU A 84 -13.27 4.15 -12.65
C LEU A 84 -14.69 3.62 -12.79
N ALA A 85 -15.00 2.46 -12.20
CA ALA A 85 -16.35 1.88 -12.23
C ALA A 85 -17.41 2.78 -11.54
N VAL A 86 -16.99 3.58 -10.56
CA VAL A 86 -17.88 4.48 -9.80
C VAL A 86 -17.65 5.96 -10.10
N ALA A 87 -16.70 6.30 -10.99
CA ALA A 87 -16.30 7.68 -11.26
C ALA A 87 -17.46 8.59 -11.69
N ASN A 88 -18.47 8.06 -12.38
CA ASN A 88 -19.66 8.82 -12.80
C ASN A 88 -20.66 9.07 -11.66
N THR A 89 -20.54 8.36 -10.54
CA THR A 89 -21.40 8.50 -9.36
C THR A 89 -20.75 9.39 -8.29
N ILE A 90 -19.42 9.44 -8.25
CA ILE A 90 -18.67 10.29 -7.33
C ILE A 90 -18.87 11.76 -7.73
N ILE A 91 -19.27 12.59 -6.76
CA ILE A 91 -19.37 14.04 -6.95
C ILE A 91 -17.96 14.58 -7.13
N ASN A 92 -17.65 15.05 -8.34
CA ASN A 92 -16.36 15.62 -8.68
C ASN A 92 -16.39 17.14 -8.44
N ASP A 93 -16.04 17.55 -7.22
CA ASP A 93 -15.79 18.96 -6.88
C ASP A 93 -14.28 19.22 -6.83
N LYS A 94 -13.82 20.24 -7.55
CA LYS A 94 -12.39 20.58 -7.68
C LYS A 94 -11.72 21.00 -6.37
N HIS A 95 -12.48 21.29 -5.31
CA HIS A 95 -11.99 21.64 -3.98
C HIS A 95 -12.05 20.45 -3.01
N SER A 96 -12.46 19.28 -3.49
CA SER A 96 -12.56 18.06 -2.69
C SER A 96 -11.49 17.05 -3.12
N PHE A 97 -10.94 16.35 -2.14
CA PHE A 97 -10.10 15.19 -2.35
C PHE A 97 -10.49 14.10 -1.35
N GLU A 98 -10.16 12.85 -1.65
CA GLU A 98 -10.41 11.73 -0.76
C GLU A 98 -9.24 10.75 -0.81
N LEU A 99 -8.85 10.26 0.36
CA LEU A 99 -7.80 9.26 0.53
C LEU A 99 -8.45 7.91 0.84
N TYR A 100 -8.31 6.96 -0.09
CA TYR A 100 -8.87 5.62 0.06
C TYR A 100 -7.83 4.62 0.56
N GLY A 101 -8.25 3.74 1.48
CA GLY A 101 -7.52 2.53 1.84
C GLY A 101 -8.06 1.33 1.08
N TYR A 102 -7.16 0.53 0.48
CA TYR A 102 -7.53 -0.67 -0.27
C TYR A 102 -7.05 -1.93 0.47
N ASP A 103 -8.01 -2.80 0.79
CA ASP A 103 -7.74 -4.09 1.40
C ASP A 103 -7.77 -5.18 0.33
N ILE A 104 -6.60 -5.76 0.06
CA ILE A 104 -6.39 -6.70 -1.04
C ILE A 104 -5.78 -7.98 -0.50
N MET A 105 -6.35 -9.12 -0.89
CA MET A 105 -5.83 -10.44 -0.60
C MET A 105 -5.12 -11.00 -1.83
N ILE A 106 -3.96 -11.62 -1.64
CA ILE A 106 -3.20 -12.29 -2.71
C ILE A 106 -3.33 -13.80 -2.51
N ASP A 107 -3.75 -14.53 -3.54
CA ASP A 107 -3.88 -15.98 -3.49
C ASP A 107 -2.54 -16.72 -3.77
N ASP A 108 -2.59 -18.05 -3.73
CA ASP A 108 -1.43 -18.94 -3.95
C ASP A 108 -0.83 -18.84 -5.37
N ARG A 109 -1.54 -18.21 -6.31
CA ARG A 109 -1.09 -17.94 -7.69
C ARG A 109 -0.66 -16.49 -7.88
N LEU A 110 -0.50 -15.73 -6.79
CA LEU A 110 -0.21 -14.30 -6.78
C LEU A 110 -1.28 -13.44 -7.48
N LYS A 111 -2.52 -13.92 -7.57
CA LYS A 111 -3.63 -13.12 -8.08
C LYS A 111 -4.19 -12.25 -6.94
N PRO A 112 -4.31 -10.92 -7.14
CA PRO A 112 -4.93 -10.05 -6.16
C PRO A 112 -6.46 -10.07 -6.26
N TRP A 113 -7.10 -10.00 -5.10
CA TRP A 113 -8.55 -9.97 -4.90
C TRP A 113 -8.92 -8.78 -4.01
N LEU A 114 -9.82 -7.92 -4.50
CA LEU A 114 -10.34 -6.79 -3.72
C LEU A 114 -11.26 -7.33 -2.64
N ILE A 115 -10.99 -6.99 -1.38
CA ILE A 115 -11.84 -7.36 -0.25
C ILE A 115 -12.75 -6.20 0.11
N GLU A 116 -12.18 -5.02 0.34
CA GLU A 116 -12.94 -3.80 0.66
C GLU A 116 -12.18 -2.54 0.27
N VAL A 117 -12.92 -1.43 0.17
CA VAL A 117 -12.39 -0.07 -0.04
C VAL A 117 -12.89 0.80 1.10
N ASN A 118 -11.97 1.43 1.82
CA ASN A 118 -12.24 2.25 2.98
C ASN A 118 -12.07 3.74 2.61
N SER A 119 -13.15 4.53 2.70
CA SER A 119 -13.15 6.01 2.55
C SER A 119 -12.52 6.74 3.73
N SER A 120 -12.23 6.04 4.82
CA SER A 120 -11.54 6.57 6.00
C SER A 120 -10.56 5.52 6.53
N PRO A 121 -9.41 5.32 5.84
CA PRO A 121 -8.42 4.36 6.28
C PRO A 121 -7.95 4.69 7.70
N SER A 122 -7.77 3.65 8.53
CA SER A 122 -7.32 3.86 9.91
C SER A 122 -5.92 4.47 9.95
N LEU A 123 -5.82 5.65 10.58
CA LEU A 123 -4.55 6.35 10.82
C LEU A 123 -3.94 6.00 12.18
N THR A 124 -4.53 5.08 12.95
CA THR A 124 -3.97 4.62 14.22
C THR A 124 -2.65 3.89 13.98
N SER A 125 -1.58 4.32 14.65
CA SER A 125 -0.25 3.73 14.50
C SER A 125 0.04 2.79 15.65
N ASP A 126 0.33 1.53 15.34
CA ASP A 126 0.63 0.50 16.34
C ASP A 126 2.14 0.34 16.56
N THR A 127 2.94 0.74 15.56
CA THR A 127 4.40 0.63 15.53
C THR A 127 5.03 1.96 15.08
N PRO A 128 6.32 2.21 15.37
CA PRO A 128 7.04 3.38 14.84
C PRO A 128 7.02 3.43 13.31
N ALA A 129 7.20 2.30 12.64
CA ALA A 129 7.15 2.20 11.17
C ALA A 129 5.76 2.55 10.60
N ASP A 130 4.67 2.12 11.25
CA ASP A 130 3.32 2.54 10.87
C ASP A 130 3.14 4.05 11.02
N HIS A 131 3.68 4.62 12.10
CA HIS A 131 3.59 6.05 12.36
C HIS A 131 4.34 6.86 11.29
N GLU A 132 5.58 6.49 10.98
CA GLU A 132 6.36 7.13 9.92
C GLU A 132 5.63 7.04 8.57
N LEU A 133 5.23 5.83 8.16
CA LEU A 133 4.51 5.63 6.90
C LEU A 133 3.27 6.54 6.78
N LYS A 134 2.44 6.57 7.83
CA LYS A 134 1.18 7.32 7.81
C LYS A 134 1.40 8.82 7.85
N CYS A 135 2.30 9.31 8.71
CA CYS A 135 2.61 10.73 8.78
C CYS A 135 3.23 11.23 7.48
N THR A 136 4.18 10.49 6.90
CA THR A 136 4.80 10.85 5.61
C THR A 136 3.76 10.83 4.48
N MET A 137 2.90 9.81 4.40
CA MET A 137 1.82 9.77 3.41
C MET A 137 0.87 10.97 3.54
N LEU A 138 0.53 11.39 4.75
CA LEU A 138 -0.33 12.56 4.98
C LEU A 138 0.37 13.86 4.59
N HIS A 139 1.65 14.03 4.90
CA HIS A 139 2.44 15.17 4.42
C HIS A 139 2.48 15.21 2.89
N ASP A 140 2.82 14.09 2.25
CA ASP A 140 2.83 13.96 0.79
C ASP A 140 1.45 14.25 0.18
N THR A 141 0.37 13.91 0.89
CA THR A 141 -1.01 14.22 0.46
C THR A 141 -1.25 15.73 0.45
N LEU A 142 -0.82 16.44 1.49
CA LEU A 142 -0.95 17.91 1.57
C LEU A 142 -0.08 18.61 0.52
N ASP A 143 1.14 18.12 0.30
CA ASP A 143 2.02 18.59 -0.76
C ASP A 143 1.43 18.34 -2.15
N LEU A 144 0.69 17.24 -2.33
CA LEU A 144 -0.01 16.89 -3.56
C LEU A 144 -1.19 17.83 -3.84
N ILE A 145 -1.96 18.19 -2.82
CA ILE A 145 -3.08 19.14 -2.94
C ILE A 145 -2.56 20.55 -3.27
N ASP A 146 -1.36 20.89 -2.81
CA ASP A 146 -0.72 22.21 -3.03
C ASP A 146 -1.62 23.38 -2.60
N MET A 147 -2.07 23.35 -1.34
CA MET A 147 -2.92 24.38 -0.74
C MET A 147 -2.32 25.79 -0.83
N GLU A 148 -0.99 25.89 -0.90
CA GLU A 148 -0.26 27.16 -0.99
C GLU A 148 -0.01 27.63 -2.43
N GLN A 149 -0.46 26.86 -3.44
CA GLN A 149 -0.29 27.18 -4.87
C GLN A 149 1.17 27.45 -5.25
N ARG A 150 2.08 26.65 -4.70
CA ARG A 150 3.52 26.76 -4.96
C ARG A 150 3.88 26.25 -6.36
N VAL A 151 3.03 25.44 -6.96
CA VAL A 151 3.24 24.85 -8.29
C VAL A 151 2.38 25.57 -9.33
N ALA A 152 2.91 25.73 -10.55
CA ALA A 152 2.18 26.29 -11.67
C ALA A 152 0.91 25.47 -11.97
N ALA A 153 -0.24 26.14 -12.01
CA ALA A 153 -1.53 25.51 -12.28
C ALA A 153 -1.56 24.86 -13.66
N GLY A 154 -2.17 23.67 -13.76
CA GLY A 154 -2.47 23.00 -15.03
C GLY A 154 -1.40 22.01 -15.53
N ILE A 155 -0.31 21.78 -14.80
CA ILE A 155 0.66 20.73 -15.12
C ILE A 155 0.51 19.58 -14.11
N PRO A 156 0.01 18.40 -14.52
CA PRO A 156 -0.04 17.23 -13.67
C PRO A 156 1.38 16.83 -13.25
N ARG A 157 1.59 16.64 -11.95
CA ARG A 157 2.87 16.17 -11.42
C ARG A 157 2.89 14.64 -11.49
N SER A 158 3.82 14.08 -12.26
CA SER A 158 3.97 12.62 -12.38
C SER A 158 4.27 11.97 -11.03
N HIS A 159 5.02 12.66 -10.18
CA HIS A 159 5.46 12.20 -8.86
C HIS A 159 5.37 13.34 -7.83
N VAL A 160 4.81 13.06 -6.66
CA VAL A 160 4.78 13.97 -5.50
C VAL A 160 5.01 13.16 -4.23
N GLY A 161 6.16 13.34 -3.58
CA GLY A 161 6.53 12.52 -2.43
C GLY A 161 6.52 11.04 -2.80
N GLY A 162 5.77 10.23 -2.02
CA GLY A 162 5.50 8.83 -2.32
C GLY A 162 4.34 8.55 -3.29
N PHE A 163 3.65 9.55 -3.83
CA PHE A 163 2.55 9.39 -4.78
C PHE A 163 3.01 9.37 -6.24
N ASP A 164 2.45 8.43 -7.01
CA ASP A 164 2.57 8.36 -8.46
C ASP A 164 1.24 8.67 -9.14
N LEU A 165 1.26 9.53 -10.16
CA LEU A 165 0.10 9.77 -11.00
C LEU A 165 -0.12 8.58 -11.94
N ILE A 166 -1.16 7.77 -11.70
CA ILE A 166 -1.44 6.58 -12.52
C ILE A 166 -2.56 6.79 -13.55
N TRP A 167 -3.37 7.84 -13.39
CA TRP A 167 -4.47 8.17 -14.30
C TRP A 167 -4.77 9.66 -14.35
N ASP A 168 -4.78 10.23 -15.54
CA ASP A 168 -5.19 11.60 -15.84
C ASP A 168 -5.87 11.66 -17.21
N GLY A 169 -7.21 11.57 -17.23
CA GLY A 169 -7.98 11.41 -18.48
C GLY A 169 -7.73 10.09 -19.25
N GLY A 170 -6.73 9.31 -18.84
CA GLY A 170 -6.30 8.03 -19.39
C GLY A 170 -5.14 7.46 -18.56
N PRO A 171 -4.66 6.24 -18.88
CA PRO A 171 -3.50 5.66 -18.21
C PRO A 171 -2.27 6.54 -18.41
N VAL A 172 -1.55 6.83 -17.31
CA VAL A 172 -0.29 7.58 -17.38
C VAL A 172 0.87 6.59 -17.51
N VAL A 173 1.66 6.76 -18.56
CA VAL A 173 2.90 6.00 -18.78
C VAL A 173 4.04 6.83 -18.20
N HIS A 174 4.78 6.24 -17.26
CA HIS A 174 5.99 6.86 -16.73
C HIS A 174 7.19 6.36 -17.54
N GLU A 175 8.02 7.27 -18.05
CA GLU A 175 9.25 6.92 -18.77
C GLU A 175 10.22 6.10 -17.91
N ASP A 176 10.17 6.31 -16.59
CA ASP A 176 10.99 5.58 -15.61
C ASP A 176 10.48 4.16 -15.30
N ARG A 177 9.32 3.74 -15.82
CA ARG A 177 8.86 2.35 -15.72
C ARG A 177 9.67 1.52 -16.72
N TYR A 178 10.76 0.94 -16.25
CA TYR A 178 11.48 -0.08 -17.01
C TYR A 178 10.56 -1.26 -17.31
N ASP A 179 10.76 -1.95 -18.44
CA ASP A 179 10.06 -3.20 -18.78
C ASP A 179 10.12 -4.23 -17.64
N LEU A 180 11.17 -4.14 -16.82
CA LEU A 180 11.42 -4.99 -15.67
C LEU A 180 10.64 -4.58 -14.40
N CYS A 181 9.98 -3.43 -14.31
CA CYS A 181 9.17 -3.04 -13.13
C CYS A 181 7.98 -2.16 -13.54
N PRO A 182 6.88 -2.76 -14.02
CA PRO A 182 5.75 -2.04 -14.61
C PRO A 182 4.88 -1.29 -13.59
N SER A 183 5.09 -1.49 -12.28
CA SER A 183 4.39 -0.76 -11.21
C SER A 183 5.38 -0.36 -10.12
N PHE A 184 5.31 0.90 -9.70
CA PHE A 184 6.08 1.45 -8.59
C PHE A 184 5.53 1.04 -7.22
N LEU A 185 4.37 0.37 -7.17
CA LEU A 185 3.82 -0.16 -5.93
C LEU A 185 4.80 -1.14 -5.27
N GLY A 186 5.07 -0.92 -3.98
CA GLY A 186 6.03 -1.70 -3.21
C GLY A 186 7.50 -1.49 -3.62
N THR A 187 7.83 -0.47 -4.40
CA THR A 187 9.22 -0.09 -4.67
C THR A 187 9.76 0.87 -3.60
N HIS A 188 11.02 1.27 -3.72
CA HIS A 188 11.62 2.23 -2.79
C HIS A 188 10.87 3.57 -2.82
N ASN A 189 10.49 4.04 -1.63
CA ASN A 189 9.95 5.38 -1.42
C ASN A 189 11.04 6.22 -0.74
N PRO A 190 11.57 7.27 -1.38
CA PRO A 190 12.64 8.08 -0.84
C PRO A 190 12.22 8.89 0.40
N GLN A 191 10.92 9.06 0.64
CA GLN A 191 10.39 9.81 1.79
C GLN A 191 10.35 8.98 3.08
N LEU A 192 10.53 7.65 2.99
CA LEU A 192 10.61 6.78 4.16
C LEU A 192 12.06 6.45 4.44
N GLN A 193 12.53 6.71 5.66
CA GLN A 193 13.89 6.37 6.03
C GLN A 193 14.02 4.84 6.05
N SER A 194 15.05 4.30 5.40
CA SER A 194 15.35 2.88 5.59
C SER A 194 15.99 2.71 6.96
N GLU A 195 15.38 1.90 7.84
CA GLU A 195 15.96 1.50 9.15
C GLU A 195 17.40 0.93 9.04
N TYR A 196 17.84 0.59 7.82
CA TYR A 196 19.20 0.16 7.51
C TYR A 196 20.29 1.24 7.65
N GLN A 197 19.95 2.53 7.78
CA GLN A 197 20.96 3.59 7.95
C GLN A 197 21.30 3.88 9.42
N THR A 198 20.38 3.62 10.35
CA THR A 198 20.59 3.97 11.78
C THR A 198 21.43 2.96 12.55
N SER A 199 21.67 1.76 12.01
CA SER A 199 22.49 0.72 12.64
C SER A 199 23.98 0.79 12.27
N ALA A 200 24.36 1.60 11.27
CA ALA A 200 25.76 1.76 10.85
C ALA A 200 26.47 2.96 11.51
N GLU A 201 25.74 3.95 12.02
CA GLU A 201 26.33 5.17 12.60
C GLU A 201 26.47 5.13 14.14
N GLY A 202 26.04 4.04 14.79
CA GLY A 202 26.14 3.85 16.25
C GLY A 202 27.37 3.07 16.72
N GLN A 203 28.27 2.68 15.82
CA GLN A 203 29.51 1.94 16.13
C GLN A 203 30.69 2.50 15.32
N ALA A 204 31.12 3.71 15.62
CA ALA A 204 32.44 4.24 15.24
C ALA A 204 32.98 5.16 16.34
#